data_AF-A0A482Z428-F1
#
_entry.id   AF-A0A482Z428-F1
#
_cell.length_a   1.000
_cell.length_b   1.000
_cell.length_c   1.000
_cell.angle_alpha   90.00
_cell.angle_beta   90.00
_cell.angle_gamma   90.00
#
_symmetry.space_group_name_H-M   'P 1'
#
loop_
_entity.id
_entity.type
_entity.pdbx_description
1 polymer ?
#
loop_
_entity_poly.entity_id
_entity_poly.type
_entity_poly.pdbx_seq_one_letter_code
_entity_poly.pdbx_strand_id
1 'polypeptide(L)'
;WDNFKTHFNSVNKNTYRPLRKMSEWHLSLALAAGQVSGVVESKDGRLLLVKGRTFKEKKETIETQVNEVSGNISEKRISTDVFVPSIKAIDFTKESVNFGEIITIK
;
A
#
# COMPACT_ATOMS: atom_id res chain seq x y z
N TRP A 1 -36.54 12.73 9.91
CA TRP A 1 -35.22 12.96 9.27
C TRP A 1 -35.35 12.47 7.83
N ASP A 2 -36.16 13.19 7.05
CA ASP A 2 -36.92 12.55 5.96
C ASP A 2 -36.09 12.43 4.68
N ASN A 3 -35.04 13.24 4.58
CA ASN A 3 -34.09 13.23 3.48
C ASN A 3 -32.81 12.45 3.81
N PHE A 4 -32.80 11.62 4.86
CA PHE A 4 -31.62 10.86 5.26
C PHE A 4 -31.07 10.02 4.10
N LYS A 5 -31.92 9.27 3.40
CA LYS A 5 -31.49 8.49 2.24
C LYS A 5 -30.99 9.35 1.09
N THR A 6 -31.47 10.58 0.94
CA THR A 6 -31.00 11.50 -0.12
C THR A 6 -29.63 12.09 0.21
N HIS A 7 -29.39 12.45 1.47
CA HIS A 7 -28.11 13.02 1.91
C HIS A 7 -27.02 11.96 2.15
N PHE A 8 -27.42 10.74 2.51
CA PHE A 8 -26.52 9.65 2.88
C PHE A 8 -26.56 8.46 1.91
N ASN A 9 -27.34 8.52 0.82
CA ASN A 9 -27.05 7.67 -0.33
C ASN A 9 -25.72 8.13 -0.92
N SER A 10 -24.65 7.50 -0.45
CA SER A 10 -23.52 7.21 -1.30
C SER A 10 -24.07 6.43 -2.50
N VAL A 11 -24.39 7.15 -3.60
CA VAL A 11 -24.48 6.52 -4.90
C VAL A 11 -23.15 5.80 -5.05
N ASN A 12 -23.17 4.46 -5.00
CA ASN A 12 -22.00 3.66 -5.32
C ASN A 12 -21.57 4.13 -6.71
N LYS A 13 -20.55 5.01 -6.77
CA LYS A 13 -19.95 5.39 -8.03
C LYS A 13 -19.57 4.07 -8.66
N ASN A 14 -20.21 3.77 -9.78
CA ASN A 14 -19.93 2.56 -10.53
C ASN A 14 -18.41 2.61 -10.80
N THR A 15 -17.64 1.84 -10.04
CA THR A 15 -16.21 1.78 -10.22
C THR A 15 -16.03 1.07 -11.54
N TYR A 16 -15.66 1.83 -12.57
CA TYR A 16 -15.45 1.26 -13.90
C TYR A 16 -14.42 0.14 -13.76
N ARG A 17 -14.89 -1.09 -13.93
CA ARG A 17 -13.99 -2.23 -13.96
C ARG A 17 -13.13 -2.09 -15.21
N PRO A 18 -11.82 -2.41 -15.13
CA PRO A 18 -10.98 -2.40 -16.32
C PRO A 18 -11.62 -3.21 -17.45
N LEU A 19 -11.70 -2.62 -18.65
CA LEU A 19 -12.27 -3.29 -19.84
C LEU A 19 -11.44 -4.50 -20.29
N ARG A 20 -10.21 -4.60 -19.79
CA ARG A 20 -9.29 -5.71 -20.00
C ARG A 20 -8.68 -6.12 -18.67
N LYS A 21 -8.40 -7.41 -18.51
CA LYS A 21 -7.58 -7.92 -17.41
C LYS A 21 -6.26 -7.15 -17.35
N MET A 22 -5.96 -6.57 -16.20
CA MET A 22 -4.67 -5.91 -15.94
C MET A 22 -3.54 -6.93 -16.01
N SER A 23 -2.39 -6.53 -16.54
CA SER A 23 -1.16 -7.32 -16.36
C SER A 23 -0.78 -7.35 -14.88
N GLU A 24 0.07 -8.30 -14.50
CA GLU A 24 0.52 -8.45 -13.11
C GLU A 24 1.11 -7.16 -12.55
N TRP A 25 1.95 -6.48 -13.33
CA TRP A 25 2.52 -5.18 -12.97
C TRP A 25 1.46 -4.12 -12.64
N HIS A 26 0.46 -3.94 -13.51
CA HIS A 26 -0.60 -2.95 -13.29
C HIS A 26 -1.48 -3.32 -12.10
N LEU A 27 -1.77 -4.61 -11.92
CA LEU A 27 -2.53 -5.10 -10.78
C LEU A 27 -1.77 -4.84 -9.46
N SER A 28 -0.48 -5.16 -9.41
CA SER A 28 0.38 -4.93 -8.25
C SER A 28 0.45 -3.45 -7.89
N LEU A 29 0.62 -2.56 -8.88
CA LEU A 29 0.58 -1.11 -8.67
C LEU A 29 -0.79 -0.62 -8.17
N ALA A 30 -1.89 -1.07 -8.80
CA ALA A 30 -3.24 -0.67 -8.42
C ALA A 30 -3.60 -1.16 -7.01
N LEU A 31 -3.17 -2.37 -6.64
CA LEU A 31 -3.28 -2.91 -5.29
C LEU A 31 -2.48 -2.05 -4.32
N ALA A 32 -1.18 -1.84 -4.57
CA ALA A 32 -0.29 -1.05 -3.72
C ALA A 32 -0.78 0.39 -3.51
N ALA A 33 -1.35 1.01 -4.54
CA ALA A 33 -1.97 2.33 -4.48
C ALA A 33 -3.33 2.35 -3.76
N GLY A 34 -3.86 1.19 -3.38
CA GLY A 34 -5.14 1.03 -2.67
C GLY A 34 -6.38 1.15 -3.57
N GLN A 35 -6.20 1.22 -4.89
CA GLN A 35 -7.28 1.26 -5.89
C GLN A 35 -7.99 -0.09 -6.02
N VAL A 36 -7.24 -1.18 -5.83
CA VAL A 36 -7.77 -2.54 -5.79
C VAL A 36 -7.71 -3.04 -4.35
N SER A 37 -8.79 -3.68 -3.91
CA SER A 37 -8.90 -4.35 -2.61
C SER A 37 -9.98 -5.41 -2.67
N GLY A 38 -9.90 -6.43 -1.82
CA GLY A 38 -10.89 -7.49 -1.79
C GLY A 38 -10.35 -8.78 -1.18
N VAL A 39 -11.16 -9.82 -1.20
CA VAL A 39 -10.74 -11.16 -0.78
C VAL A 39 -10.01 -11.83 -1.93
N VAL A 40 -8.84 -12.40 -1.64
CA VAL A 40 -8.08 -13.24 -2.56
C VAL A 40 -7.96 -14.64 -1.96
N GLU A 41 -8.10 -15.63 -2.83
CA GLU A 41 -7.97 -17.05 -2.49
C GLU A 41 -6.70 -17.60 -3.15
N SER A 42 -5.85 -18.22 -2.36
CA SER A 42 -4.68 -18.94 -2.85
C SER A 42 -5.07 -20.37 -3.28
N LYS A 43 -4.22 -21.01 -4.07
CA LYS A 43 -4.46 -22.38 -4.59
C LYS A 43 -4.57 -23.43 -3.48
N ASP A 44 -4.01 -23.16 -2.31
CA ASP A 44 -4.06 -23.99 -1.11
C ASP A 44 -5.31 -23.70 -0.23
N GLY A 45 -6.22 -22.84 -0.68
CA GLY A 45 -7.46 -22.50 0.03
C GLY A 45 -7.32 -21.36 1.04
N ARG A 46 -6.13 -20.74 1.15
CA ARG A 46 -5.93 -19.61 2.05
C ARG A 46 -6.70 -18.38 1.56
N LEU A 47 -7.52 -17.79 2.44
CA LEU A 47 -8.32 -16.60 2.15
C LEU A 47 -7.74 -15.38 2.84
N LEU A 48 -7.41 -14.35 2.06
CA LEU A 48 -6.87 -13.08 2.57
C LEU A 48 -7.74 -11.91 2.12
N LEU A 49 -8.19 -11.07 3.04
CA LEU A 49 -8.76 -9.75 2.70
C LEU A 49 -7.62 -8.75 2.56
N VAL A 50 -7.31 -8.33 1.34
CA VAL A 50 -6.18 -7.45 1.03
C VAL A 50 -6.60 -5.99 0.85
N LYS A 51 -5.78 -5.07 1.39
CA LYS A 51 -5.87 -3.64 1.16
C LYS A 51 -4.47 -3.05 1.05
N GLY A 52 -4.18 -2.43 -0.09
CA GLY A 52 -2.98 -1.60 -0.21
C GLY A 52 -3.22 -0.15 0.17
N ARG A 53 -2.11 0.51 0.46
CA ARG A 53 -1.99 1.91 0.83
C ARG A 53 -0.64 2.40 0.36
N THR A 54 -0.57 3.64 -0.11
CA THR A 54 0.70 4.36 -0.24
C THR A 54 0.74 5.45 0.83
N PHE A 55 1.91 5.63 1.46
CA PHE A 55 2.13 6.74 2.39
C PHE A 55 3.42 7.47 2.04
N LYS A 56 3.48 8.74 2.44
CA LYS A 56 4.66 9.57 2.29
C LYS A 56 5.61 9.30 3.45
N GLU A 57 6.88 9.07 3.14
CA GLU A 57 7.98 8.93 4.10
C GLU A 57 9.11 9.89 3.70
N LYS A 58 9.94 10.29 4.66
CA LYS A 58 11.12 11.12 4.44
C LYS A 58 12.35 10.22 4.51
N LYS A 59 13.05 10.05 3.39
CA LYS A 59 14.32 9.32 3.32
C LYS A 59 15.48 10.29 3.47
N GLU A 60 16.32 10.07 4.48
CA GLU A 60 17.53 10.87 4.69
C GLU A 60 18.77 10.12 4.16
N THR A 61 19.60 10.82 3.39
CA THR A 61 20.90 10.35 2.91
C THR A 61 21.97 11.31 3.43
N ILE A 62 23.03 10.77 4.02
CA ILE A 62 24.16 11.56 4.53
C ILE A 62 25.37 11.31 3.63
N GLU A 63 25.88 12.38 3.02
CA GLU A 63 27.10 12.38 2.23
C GLU A 63 28.19 13.08 3.05
N THR A 64 29.21 12.34 3.49
CA THR A 64 30.37 12.90 4.21
C THR A 64 31.55 12.99 3.26
N GLN A 65 32.18 14.16 3.19
CA GLN A 65 33.41 14.37 2.43
C GLN A 65 34.53 14.79 3.38
N VAL A 66 35.69 14.18 3.21
CA VAL A 66 36.91 14.55 3.94
C VAL A 66 37.85 15.23 2.96
N ASN A 67 38.23 16.46 3.26
CA ASN A 67 39.24 17.17 2.50
C ASN A 67 40.62 16.69 2.96
N GLU A 68 41.28 15.86 2.14
CA GLU A 68 42.55 15.20 2.49
C GLU A 68 43.70 16.19 2.75
N VAL A 69 43.64 17.41 2.21
CA VAL A 69 44.71 18.41 2.31
C VAL A 69 44.55 19.30 3.54
N SER A 70 43.34 19.74 3.85
CA SER A 70 43.05 20.60 5.00
C SER A 70 42.61 19.83 6.25
N GLY A 71 42.31 18.54 6.12
CA GLY A 71 41.72 17.72 7.18
C GLY A 71 40.26 18.06 7.51
N ASN A 72 39.67 19.04 6.81
CA ASN A 72 38.29 19.46 7.08
C ASN A 72 37.29 18.39 6.66
N ILE A 73 36.28 18.17 7.50
CA ILE A 73 35.17 17.26 7.23
C ILE A 73 33.94 18.10 6.90
N SER A 74 33.30 17.83 5.77
CA SER A 74 32.01 18.42 5.40
C SER A 74 30.94 17.32 5.33
N GLU A 75 29.75 17.64 5.84
CA GLU A 75 28.59 16.75 5.83
C GLU A 75 27.45 17.41 5.07
N LYS A 76 26.84 16.65 4.15
CA LYS A 76 25.66 17.05 3.40
C LYS A 76 24.53 16.07 3.68
N ARG A 77 23.44 16.58 4.27
CA ARG A 77 22.22 15.81 4.53
C ARG A 77 21.18 16.09 3.45
N ILE A 78 20.78 15.05 2.72
CA ILE A 78 19.75 15.12 1.69
C ILE A 78 18.47 14.50 2.26
N SER A 79 17.40 15.27 2.29
CA SER A 79 16.08 14.84 2.68
C SER A 79 15.19 14.68 1.45
N THR A 80 14.80 13.46 1.14
CA THR A 80 13.96 13.15 -0.01
C THR A 80 12.62 12.59 0.44
N ASP A 81 11.53 13.24 0.03
CA ASP A 81 10.19 12.66 0.18
C ASP A 81 10.02 11.48 -0.77
N VAL A 82 9.64 10.32 -0.22
CA VAL A 82 9.40 9.08 -0.96
C VAL A 82 7.98 8.57 -0.70
N PHE A 83 7.36 7.98 -1.71
CA PHE A 83 6.04 7.35 -1.60
C PHE A 83 6.21 5.85 -1.47
N VAL A 84 5.91 5.32 -0.29
CA VAL A 84 6.14 3.92 0.05
C VAL A 84 4.83 3.15 -0.03
N PRO A 85 4.74 2.14 -0.92
CA PRO A 85 3.60 1.24 -0.95
C PRO A 85 3.65 0.28 0.25
N SER A 86 2.50 -0.05 0.81
CA SER A 86 2.32 -1.08 1.82
C SER A 86 1.03 -1.81 1.58
N ILE A 87 1.10 -3.14 1.56
CA ILE A 87 -0.06 -4.00 1.42
C ILE A 87 -0.30 -4.70 2.74
N LYS A 88 -1.51 -4.58 3.27
CA LYS A 88 -1.96 -5.33 4.43
C LYS A 88 -3.00 -6.36 4.02
N ALA A 89 -2.99 -7.48 4.71
CA ALA A 89 -3.96 -8.54 4.57
C ALA A 89 -4.49 -8.92 5.94
N ILE A 90 -5.76 -9.32 6.03
CA ILE A 90 -6.30 -10.05 7.18
C ILE A 90 -6.51 -11.50 6.73
N ASP A 91 -6.11 -12.46 7.54
CA ASP A 91 -6.39 -13.87 7.26
C ASP A 91 -7.85 -14.21 7.61
N PHE A 92 -8.60 -14.69 6.64
CA PHE A 92 -10.02 -15.05 6.74
C PHE A 92 -10.23 -16.57 6.60
N THR A 93 -9.17 -17.36 6.63
CA THR A 93 -9.24 -18.82 6.49
C THR A 93 -9.82 -19.42 7.77
N LYS A 94 -11.05 -19.95 7.73
CA LYS A 94 -11.83 -20.32 8.93
C LYS A 94 -11.13 -21.32 9.86
N GLU A 95 -10.41 -22.27 9.28
CA GLU A 95 -9.70 -23.33 10.02
C GLU A 95 -8.25 -22.96 10.34
N SER A 96 -7.79 -21.77 9.94
CA SER A 96 -6.41 -21.33 10.18
C SER A 96 -6.22 -20.89 11.63
N VAL A 97 -5.08 -21.26 12.21
CA VAL A 97 -4.62 -20.76 13.52
C VAL A 97 -4.46 -19.24 13.51
N ASN A 98 -4.21 -18.67 12.33
CA ASN A 98 -3.95 -17.24 12.14
C ASN A 98 -5.22 -16.46 11.77
N PHE A 99 -6.41 -17.05 11.89
CA PHE A 99 -7.67 -16.38 11.56
C PHE A 99 -7.80 -15.03 12.28
N GLY A 100 -8.03 -13.97 11.52
CA GLY A 100 -8.10 -12.59 11.99
C GLY A 100 -6.77 -11.86 12.12
N GLU A 101 -5.63 -12.53 11.91
CA GLU A 101 -4.31 -11.92 12.00
C GLU A 101 -4.07 -10.93 10.84
N ILE A 102 -3.43 -9.80 11.16
CA ILE A 102 -3.02 -8.80 10.17
C ILE A 102 -1.59 -9.08 9.70
N ILE A 103 -1.44 -9.34 8.41
CA ILE A 103 -0.17 -9.62 7.75
C ILE A 103 0.23 -8.41 6.91
N THR A 104 1.52 -8.08 6.90
CA THR A 104 2.06 -7.07 5.99
C THR A 104 2.82 -7.77 4.87
N ILE A 105 2.37 -7.54 3.63
CA ILE A 105 3.02 -8.05 2.42
C ILE A 105 3.99 -6.97 1.94
N LYS A 106 5.26 -7.33 1.83
CA LYS A 106 6.36 -6.45 1.39
C LYS A 106 6.77 -6.82 -0.03
#